data_AF-A0A098E7J0-F1
#
_entry.id   AF-A0A098E7J0-F1
#
_cell.length_a   1.000
_cell.length_b   1.000
_cell.length_c   1.000
_cell.angle_alpha   90.00
_cell.angle_beta   90.00
_cell.angle_gamma   90.00
#
_symmetry.space_group_name_H-M   'P 1'
#
loop_
_entity.id
_entity.type
_entity.pdbx_description
1 polymer ?
#
loop_
_entity_poly.entity_id
_entity_poly.type
_entity_poly.pdbx_seq_one_letter_code
_entity_poly.pdbx_strand_id
1 'polypeptide(L)'
;MLNRIMDAYLSFAEIQAKNEHAMTMKDWTNKLDEYLTLLGKGVLKNAGKVMAEEAEKKANLEYEIYKKEQNKKYISDFDREVNNLKKEASSFDRL
;
A
#
# COMPACT_ATOMS: atom_id res chain seq x y z
N MET A 1 10.99 -8.85 -1.14
CA MET A 1 11.54 -8.73 -2.51
C MET A 1 10.58 -8.00 -3.45
N LEU A 2 9.28 -8.34 -3.47
CA LEU A 2 8.28 -7.67 -4.31
C LEU A 2 8.10 -6.18 -3.97
N ASN A 3 7.97 -5.84 -2.68
CA ASN A 3 7.83 -4.45 -2.23
C ASN A 3 8.98 -3.58 -2.72
N ARG A 4 10.22 -4.07 -2.65
CA ARG A 4 11.40 -3.34 -3.17
C ARG A 4 11.34 -3.02 -4.66
N ILE A 5 10.75 -3.90 -5.47
CA ILE A 5 10.60 -3.68 -6.91
C ILE A 5 9.52 -2.62 -7.16
N MET A 6 8.42 -2.69 -6.40
CA MET A 6 7.34 -1.70 -6.46
C MET A 6 7.83 -0.32 -6.03
N ASP A 7 8.55 -0.23 -4.89
CA ASP A 7 9.11 1.00 -4.37
C ASP A 7 10.06 1.64 -5.40
N ALA A 8 10.96 0.84 -5.98
CA ALA A 8 11.89 1.31 -7.00
C ALA A 8 11.19 1.82 -8.27
N TYR A 9 10.11 1.15 -8.70
CA TYR A 9 9.33 1.59 -9.86
C TYR A 9 8.58 2.91 -9.58
N LEU A 10 8.01 3.07 -8.38
CA LEU A 10 7.38 4.33 -7.98
C LEU A 10 8.39 5.48 -7.89
N SER A 11 9.58 5.24 -7.33
CA SER A 11 10.65 6.25 -7.32
C SER A 11 11.09 6.63 -8.74
N PHE A 12 11.16 5.68 -9.66
CA PHE A 12 11.44 5.97 -11.07
C PHE A 12 10.34 6.83 -11.69
N ALA A 13 9.07 6.52 -11.43
CA ALA A 13 7.95 7.31 -11.92
C ALA A 13 7.97 8.75 -11.39
N GLU A 14 8.31 8.92 -10.11
CA GLU A 14 8.47 10.23 -9.48
C GLU A 14 9.58 11.07 -10.13
N ILE A 15 10.72 10.45 -10.45
CA ILE A 15 11.84 11.13 -11.14
C ILE A 15 11.40 11.58 -12.54
N GLN A 16 10.70 10.74 -13.29
CA GLN A 16 10.21 11.09 -14.63
C GLN A 16 9.20 12.25 -14.57
N ALA A 17 8.29 12.25 -13.59
CA ALA A 17 7.35 13.33 -13.39
C ALA A 17 8.05 14.65 -13.00
N LYS A 18 9.06 14.58 -12.11
CA LYS A 18 9.89 15.74 -11.73
C LYS A 18 10.69 16.31 -12.90
N ASN A 19 11.12 15.46 -13.82
CA ASN A 19 11.85 15.84 -15.03
C ASN A 19 10.93 16.27 -16.19
N GLU A 20 9.65 16.53 -15.91
CA GLU A 20 8.63 16.94 -16.90
C GLU A 20 8.50 15.96 -18.09
N HIS A 21 8.91 14.71 -17.90
CA HIS A 21 8.72 13.66 -18.89
C HIS A 21 7.31 13.11 -18.79
N ALA A 22 6.39 13.70 -19.56
CA ALA A 22 5.05 13.16 -19.74
C ALA A 22 5.13 11.83 -20.49
N MET A 23 4.65 10.76 -19.85
CA MET A 23 4.59 9.42 -20.42
C MET A 23 3.14 8.94 -20.44
N THR A 24 2.74 8.26 -21.51
CA THR A 24 1.40 7.67 -21.59
C THR A 24 1.32 6.38 -20.77
N MET A 25 0.12 5.95 -20.39
CA MET A 25 -0.08 4.66 -19.69
C MET A 25 0.55 3.47 -20.44
N LYS A 26 0.58 3.52 -21.78
CA LYS A 26 1.22 2.50 -22.61
C LYS A 26 2.74 2.51 -22.45
N ASP A 27 3.35 3.68 -22.34
CA ASP A 27 4.79 3.82 -22.15
C ASP A 27 5.22 3.32 -20.76
N TRP A 28 4.38 3.55 -19.75
CA TRP A 28 4.57 3.01 -18.41
C TRP A 28 4.57 1.48 -18.40
N THR A 29 3.66 0.84 -19.15
CA THR A 29 3.64 -0.62 -19.29
C THR A 29 4.93 -1.14 -19.91
N ASN A 30 5.38 -0.55 -21.03
CA ASN A 30 6.60 -0.96 -21.71
C ASN A 30 7.84 -0.81 -20.81
N LYS A 31 7.95 0.28 -20.03
CA LYS A 31 9.07 0.45 -19.10
C LYS A 31 9.07 -0.50 -17.93
N LEU A 32 7.89 -0.90 -17.45
CA LEU A 32 7.81 -1.95 -16.44
C LEU A 32 8.32 -3.29 -17.00
N ASP A 33 7.92 -3.64 -18.21
CA ASP A 33 8.36 -4.88 -18.87
C ASP A 33 9.88 -4.91 -19.13
N GLU A 34 10.45 -3.79 -19.57
CA GLU A 34 11.91 -3.64 -19.70
C GLU A 34 12.62 -3.78 -18.35
N TYR A 35 12.09 -3.14 -17.30
CA TYR A 35 12.67 -3.17 -15.96
C TYR A 35 12.65 -4.58 -15.35
N LEU A 36 11.55 -5.31 -15.52
CA LEU A 36 11.43 -6.70 -15.07
C LEU A 36 12.42 -7.62 -15.82
N THR A 37 12.57 -7.43 -17.12
CA THR A 37 13.54 -8.16 -17.96
C THR A 37 14.97 -7.92 -17.48
N LEU A 38 15.34 -6.67 -17.19
CA LEU A 38 16.65 -6.28 -16.65
C LEU A 38 16.98 -6.94 -15.30
N LEU A 39 15.98 -7.14 -14.45
CA LEU A 39 16.14 -7.81 -13.16
C LEU A 39 16.25 -9.34 -13.24
N GLY A 40 16.29 -9.91 -14.46
CA GLY A 40 16.28 -11.36 -14.68
C GLY A 40 14.98 -12.04 -14.26
N LYS A 41 13.96 -11.25 -13.91
CA LYS A 41 12.62 -11.73 -13.63
C LYS A 41 11.87 -11.74 -14.95
N GLY A 42 11.91 -12.88 -15.64
CA GLY A 42 11.25 -13.03 -16.94
C GLY A 42 9.84 -12.42 -16.91
N VAL A 43 9.57 -11.53 -17.86
CA VAL A 43 8.21 -11.02 -18.09
C VAL A 43 7.35 -12.24 -18.38
N LEU A 44 6.23 -12.37 -17.65
CA LEU A 44 5.29 -13.47 -17.80
C LEU A 44 4.66 -13.42 -19.21
N LYS A 45 5.31 -14.06 -20.19
CA LYS A 45 4.79 -14.18 -21.56
C LYS A 45 3.47 -14.96 -21.61
N ASN A 46 3.26 -15.82 -20.63
CA ASN A 46 1.99 -16.45 -20.32
C ASN A 46 1.55 -15.90 -18.95
N ALA A 47 1.00 -14.70 -18.93
CA ALA A 47 0.22 -14.26 -17.77
C ALA A 47 -0.81 -15.37 -17.54
N GLY A 48 -0.64 -16.12 -16.45
CA GLY A 48 -1.56 -17.19 -16.10
C GLY A 48 -2.99 -16.66 -16.16
N LYS A 49 -3.94 -17.56 -16.45
CA LYS A 49 -5.36 -17.28 -16.69
C LYS A 49 -6.12 -16.75 -15.46
N VAL A 50 -5.42 -16.12 -14.52
CA VAL A 50 -6.01 -15.52 -13.32
C VAL A 50 -6.70 -14.25 -13.76
N MET A 51 -8.03 -14.32 -13.83
CA MET A 51 -8.87 -13.19 -14.20
C MET A 51 -8.77 -12.11 -13.11
N ALA A 52 -8.95 -10.85 -13.50
CA ALA A 52 -8.91 -9.70 -12.58
C ALA A 52 -9.79 -9.91 -11.33
N GLU A 53 -10.94 -10.56 -11.50
CA GLU A 53 -11.88 -10.91 -10.43
C GLU A 53 -11.27 -11.82 -9.35
N GLU A 54 -10.41 -12.76 -9.73
CA GLU A 54 -9.77 -13.69 -8.79
C GLU A 54 -8.64 -12.99 -8.02
N ALA A 55 -7.92 -12.07 -8.67
CA ALA A 55 -6.96 -11.21 -8.01
C ALA A 55 -7.63 -10.24 -7.02
N GLU A 56 -8.78 -9.66 -7.39
CA GLU A 56 -9.57 -8.78 -6.53
C GLU A 56 -10.12 -9.51 -5.30
N LYS A 57 -10.70 -10.71 -5.50
CA LYS A 57 -11.15 -11.57 -4.40
C LYS A 57 -10.03 -11.86 -3.40
N LYS A 58 -8.84 -12.18 -3.92
CA LYS A 58 -7.66 -12.43 -3.08
C LYS A 58 -7.19 -11.18 -2.36
N ALA A 59 -7.13 -10.03 -3.03
CA ALA A 59 -6.74 -8.76 -2.42
C ALA A 59 -7.68 -8.35 -1.27
N ASN A 60 -8.99 -8.50 -1.47
CA ASN A 60 -9.99 -8.20 -0.45
C ASN A 60 -9.87 -9.15 0.76
N LEU A 61 -9.61 -10.43 0.53
CA LEU A 61 -9.42 -11.41 1.60
C LEU A 61 -8.20 -11.05 2.47
N GLU A 62 -7.07 -10.75 1.84
CA GLU A 62 -5.84 -10.36 2.53
C GLU A 62 -6.00 -9.03 3.28
N TYR A 63 -6.75 -8.08 2.70
CA TYR A 63 -7.06 -6.80 3.33
C TYR A 63 -7.88 -6.98 4.60
N GLU A 64 -8.89 -7.86 4.61
CA GLU A 64 -9.70 -8.11 5.80
C GLU A 64 -8.88 -8.73 6.95
N ILE A 65 -7.90 -9.58 6.63
CA ILE A 65 -6.97 -10.13 7.62
C ILE A 65 -6.09 -9.02 8.20
N TYR A 66 -5.50 -8.19 7.33
CA TYR A 66 -4.67 -7.07 7.73
C TYR A 66 -5.43 -6.04 8.57
N LYS A 67 -6.66 -5.70 8.17
CA LYS A 67 -7.54 -4.75 8.86
C LYS A 67 -7.87 -5.20 10.27
N LYS A 68 -8.14 -6.50 10.49
CA LYS A 68 -8.35 -7.05 11.83
C LYS A 68 -7.14 -6.87 12.74
N GLU A 69 -5.93 -7.08 12.21
CA GLU A 69 -4.69 -6.86 12.96
C GLU A 69 -4.42 -5.38 13.22
N GLN A 70 -4.70 -4.49 12.26
CA GLN A 70 -4.58 -3.04 12.44
C GLN A 70 -5.55 -2.50 13.48
N ASN A 71 -6.81 -2.93 13.45
CA ASN A 71 -7.83 -2.48 14.40
C ASN A 71 -7.48 -2.82 15.85
N LYS A 72 -6.75 -3.92 16.11
CA LYS A 72 -6.28 -4.25 17.47
C LYS A 72 -5.26 -3.27 18.02
N LYS A 73 -4.48 -2.63 17.14
CA LYS A 73 -3.44 -1.65 17.51
C LYS A 73 -3.92 -0.20 17.37
N TYR A 74 -5.08 -0.01 16.76
CA TYR A 74 -5.67 1.29 16.54
C TYR A 74 -6.30 1.80 17.84
N ILE A 75 -5.70 2.83 18.42
CA ILE A 75 -6.31 3.65 19.47
C ILE A 75 -6.80 4.90 18.76
N SER A 76 -8.13 5.09 18.72
CA SER A 76 -8.68 6.32 18.15
C SER A 76 -8.19 7.51 18.96
N ASP A 77 -7.89 8.59 18.26
CA ASP A 77 -7.77 9.94 18.81
C ASP A 77 -8.94 10.28 19.75
N PHE A 78 -10.16 9.86 19.43
CA PHE A 78 -11.31 9.99 20.32
C PHE A 78 -11.17 9.20 21.62
N ASP A 79 -10.71 7.94 21.55
CA ASP A 79 -10.48 7.11 22.75
C ASP A 79 -9.37 7.70 23.64
N ARG A 80 -8.38 8.36 23.02
CA ARG A 80 -7.33 9.08 23.72
C ARG A 80 -7.90 10.28 24.48
N GLU A 81 -8.73 11.09 23.82
CA GLU A 81 -9.34 12.26 24.46
C GLU A 81 -10.34 11.87 25.56
N VAL A 82 -11.16 10.84 25.36
CA VAL A 82 -12.07 10.33 26.40
C VAL A 82 -11.30 9.82 27.63
N ASN A 83 -10.16 9.16 27.43
CA ASN A 83 -9.31 8.73 28.54
C ASN A 83 -8.63 9.90 29.25
N ASN A 84 -8.25 10.95 28.54
CA ASN A 84 -7.70 12.17 29.15
C ASN A 84 -8.76 12.85 30.02
N LEU A 85 -9.98 13.03 29.51
CA LEU A 85 -11.09 13.60 30.26
C LEU A 85 -11.47 12.77 31.49
N LYS A 86 -11.44 11.43 31.39
CA LYS A 86 -11.67 10.54 32.55
C LYS A 86 -10.56 10.67 33.60
N LYS A 87 -9.30 10.85 33.20
CA LYS A 87 -8.18 11.07 34.12
C LYS A 87 -8.31 12.43 34.82
N GLU A 88 -8.69 13.48 34.09
CA GLU A 88 -8.93 14.81 34.65
C GLU A 88 -10.10 14.79 35.65
N ALA A 89 -11.23 14.17 35.30
CA ALA A 89 -12.37 14.00 36.22
C ALA A 89 -12.00 13.20 37.48
N SER A 90 -11.22 12.12 37.33
CA SER A 90 -10.76 11.30 38.46
C SER A 90 -9.72 12.01 39.35
N SER A 91 -9.10 13.09 38.85
CA SER A 91 -8.19 13.94 39.61
C SER A 91 -8.93 15.04 40.37
N PHE A 92 -10.08 15.46 39.85
CA PHE A 92 -10.96 16.46 40.46
C PHE A 92 -11.76 15.88 41.64
N ASP A 93 -12.21 14.62 41.55
CA ASP A 93 -12.93 13.91 42.64
C ASP A 93 -12.05 13.55 43.86
N ARG A 94 -10.73 13.82 43.82
CA ARG A 94 -9.79 13.56 44.94
C ARG A 94 -9.42 14.82 45.75
N LEU A 95 -10.10 15.94 45.50
CA LEU A 95 -10.06 17.18 46.30
C LEU A 95 -11.33 17.32 47.12
#